data_AF-A0A534QB02-F1
#
_entry.id   AF-A0A534QB02-F1
#
_cell.length_a   1.000
_cell.length_b   1.000
_cell.length_c   1.000
_cell.angle_alpha   90.00
_cell.angle_beta   90.00
_cell.angle_gamma   90.00
#
_symmetry.space_group_name_H-M   'P 1'
#
loop_
_entity.id
_entity.type
_entity.pdbx_description
1 polymer ?
#
loop_
_entity_poly.entity_id
_entity_poly.type
_entity_poly.pdbx_seq_one_letter_code
_entity_poly.pdbx_strand_id
1 'polypeptide(L)'
;MTKQKATNIVWHPGAVTRADREELNGHRGCTVWLTGLSGSGKSTIAVALEKELWGRGVRAYILDGDNIRHGLNKNLGFSPTDRTENIRRIGEVAKLFTDGGMVALTAFISPYRADRDQVRALMQPGDFIEVFVDCPVETCEVRDVKGLYKKARAGEIPEFTGVSAPYEPPLQPELVIRTGDQSVEASVAQILGAAQKAWLESGLMNSTATFKFIMNGPPITQLIFVPYDRWEAWPAERTEILDFITNNSLKNVVWLSTDLHGIVISPQRLDTATNSTHNTPEVVAGAIGMDPLFRELPPSILSFLPIIPSALPQVSEFDIDRFNVVT
;
A
#
# COMPACT_ATOMS: atom_id res chain seq x y z
N MET A 1 20.24 -3.63 -7.12
CA MET A 1 20.63 -2.45 -6.32
C MET A 1 21.71 -1.67 -7.05
N THR A 2 21.45 -0.41 -7.38
CA THR A 2 22.44 0.52 -7.93
C THR A 2 23.57 0.73 -6.92
N LYS A 3 24.83 0.55 -7.34
CA LYS A 3 25.99 0.68 -6.45
C LYS A 3 26.24 2.16 -6.14
N GLN A 4 26.31 2.53 -4.86
CA GLN A 4 26.72 3.86 -4.41
C GLN A 4 28.12 4.17 -4.98
N LYS A 5 28.20 5.13 -5.92
CA LYS A 5 29.49 5.57 -6.51
C LYS A 5 30.11 6.75 -5.78
N ALA A 6 29.29 7.65 -5.25
CA ALA A 6 29.77 8.81 -4.52
C ALA A 6 30.44 8.35 -3.20
N THR A 7 31.71 8.71 -3.04
CA THR A 7 32.52 8.45 -1.84
C THR A 7 32.64 9.72 -1.00
N ASN A 8 33.01 9.59 0.27
CA ASN A 8 33.23 10.71 1.20
C ASN A 8 32.00 11.61 1.43
N ILE A 9 30.81 11.02 1.44
CA ILE A 9 29.58 11.72 1.78
C ILE A 9 29.10 11.30 3.17
N VAL A 10 28.58 12.27 3.93
CA VAL A 10 27.96 12.05 5.23
C VAL A 10 26.58 12.69 5.17
N TRP A 11 25.56 12.00 5.70
CA TRP A 11 24.23 12.59 5.80
C TRP A 11 24.26 13.75 6.80
N HIS A 12 23.72 14.91 6.41
CA HIS A 12 23.62 16.07 7.28
C HIS A 12 22.22 16.11 7.90
N PRO A 13 22.05 15.73 9.19
CA PRO A 13 20.75 15.78 9.83
C PRO A 13 20.30 17.23 10.00
N GLY A 14 19.02 17.49 9.71
CA GLY A 14 18.37 18.76 10.04
C GLY A 14 17.86 18.77 11.49
N ALA A 15 17.54 19.97 11.98
CA ALA A 15 16.92 20.14 13.31
C ALA A 15 15.42 19.80 13.34
N VAL A 16 14.78 19.69 12.17
CA VAL A 16 13.35 19.35 12.02
C VAL A 16 13.24 17.95 11.43
N THR A 17 12.65 17.05 12.20
CA THR A 17 12.44 15.64 11.85
C THR A 17 11.23 15.45 10.94
N ARG A 18 11.06 14.25 10.38
CA ARG A 18 9.82 13.87 9.68
C ARG A 18 8.60 13.96 10.61
N ALA A 19 8.73 13.48 11.85
CA ALA A 19 7.63 13.50 12.82
C ALA A 19 7.13 14.92 13.09
N ASP A 20 8.05 15.90 13.26
CA ASP A 20 7.68 17.31 13.44
C ASP A 20 6.89 17.87 12.24
N ARG A 21 7.25 17.44 11.02
CA ARG A 21 6.53 17.85 9.80
C ARG A 21 5.15 17.21 9.73
N GLU A 22 5.05 15.93 10.04
CA GLU A 22 3.77 15.18 10.04
C GLU A 22 2.81 15.73 11.11
N GLU A 23 3.33 16.08 12.30
CA GLU A 23 2.56 16.76 13.35
C GLU A 23 2.05 18.13 12.87
N LEU A 24 2.90 18.94 12.25
CA LEU A 24 2.49 20.23 11.67
C LEU A 24 1.50 20.09 10.52
N ASN A 25 1.59 19.00 9.75
CA ASN A 25 0.71 18.72 8.63
C ASN A 25 -0.67 18.22 9.09
N GLY A 26 -0.75 17.61 10.29
CA GLY A 26 -1.93 16.89 10.75
C GLY A 26 -2.16 15.57 10.01
N HIS A 27 -1.16 15.08 9.26
CA HIS A 27 -1.20 13.82 8.53
C HIS A 27 0.22 13.30 8.27
N ARG A 28 0.34 12.00 8.01
CA ARG A 28 1.61 11.36 7.64
C ARG A 28 1.94 11.57 6.17
N GLY A 29 3.23 11.56 5.84
CA GLY A 29 3.70 11.47 4.46
C GLY A 29 3.69 10.02 3.98
N CYS A 30 3.40 9.81 2.70
CA CYS A 30 3.51 8.51 2.04
C CYS A 30 3.68 8.70 0.52
N THR A 31 3.92 7.62 -0.21
CA THR A 31 3.94 7.59 -1.66
C THR A 31 2.86 6.65 -2.16
N VAL A 32 1.91 7.20 -2.93
CA VAL A 32 0.93 6.42 -3.70
C VAL A 32 1.52 6.21 -5.09
N TRP A 33 1.89 4.97 -5.39
CA TRP A 33 2.54 4.58 -6.63
C TRP A 33 1.58 3.95 -7.62
N LEU A 34 1.02 4.77 -8.53
CA LEU A 34 0.13 4.27 -9.58
C LEU A 34 0.96 3.66 -10.72
N THR A 35 0.80 2.36 -10.94
CA THR A 35 1.40 1.60 -12.06
C THR A 35 0.33 1.02 -12.98
N GLY A 36 0.63 0.88 -14.28
CA GLY A 36 -0.33 0.38 -15.27
C GLY A 36 0.00 0.80 -16.69
N LEU A 37 -0.69 0.22 -17.68
CA LEU A 37 -0.50 0.51 -19.10
C LEU A 37 -0.76 1.97 -19.48
N SER A 38 -0.18 2.46 -20.58
CA SER A 38 -0.55 3.77 -21.12
C SER A 38 -2.06 3.81 -21.40
N GLY A 39 -2.76 4.89 -21.06
CA GLY A 39 -4.22 4.97 -21.23
C GLY A 39 -5.06 4.23 -20.18
N SER A 40 -4.45 3.58 -19.17
CA SER A 40 -5.20 2.92 -18.09
C SER A 40 -5.98 3.89 -17.19
N GLY A 41 -5.52 5.15 -17.07
CA GLY A 41 -6.21 6.18 -16.28
C GLY A 41 -5.43 6.69 -15.06
N LYS A 42 -4.16 6.27 -14.88
CA LYS A 42 -3.27 6.71 -13.78
C LYS A 42 -3.30 8.22 -13.54
N SER A 43 -2.97 9.05 -14.54
CA SER A 43 -2.90 10.50 -14.36
C SER A 43 -4.27 11.11 -14.05
N THR A 44 -5.35 10.56 -14.62
CA THR A 44 -6.73 10.99 -14.31
C THR A 44 -7.09 10.70 -12.84
N ILE A 45 -6.76 9.50 -12.35
CA ILE A 45 -6.96 9.13 -10.95
C ILE A 45 -6.08 9.97 -10.03
N ALA A 46 -4.81 10.19 -10.37
CA ALA A 46 -3.89 11.00 -9.57
C ALA A 46 -4.41 12.43 -9.38
N VAL A 47 -4.90 13.07 -10.45
CA VAL A 47 -5.48 14.43 -10.40
C VAL A 47 -6.75 14.46 -9.55
N ALA A 48 -7.64 13.49 -9.71
CA ALA A 48 -8.87 13.43 -8.92
C ALA A 48 -8.58 13.16 -7.43
N LEU A 49 -7.61 12.28 -7.14
CA LEU A 49 -7.16 11.98 -5.79
C LEU A 49 -6.48 13.19 -5.12
N GLU A 50 -5.61 13.90 -5.84
CA GLU A 50 -4.98 15.14 -5.34
C GLU A 50 -6.03 16.17 -4.92
N LYS A 51 -7.06 16.38 -5.75
CA LYS A 51 -8.16 17.30 -5.45
C LYS A 51 -8.93 16.90 -4.18
N GLU A 52 -9.22 15.61 -4.02
CA GLU A 52 -9.94 15.10 -2.86
C GLU A 52 -9.09 15.20 -1.58
N LEU A 53 -7.79 14.87 -1.66
CA LEU A 53 -6.84 15.05 -0.55
C LEU A 53 -6.71 16.53 -0.14
N TRP A 54 -6.62 17.43 -1.13
CA TRP A 54 -6.60 18.87 -0.89
C TRP A 54 -7.86 19.35 -0.14
N GLY A 55 -9.03 18.85 -0.53
CA GLY A 55 -10.30 19.14 0.15
C GLY A 55 -10.34 18.67 1.61
N ARG A 56 -9.50 17.69 1.97
CA ARG A 56 -9.33 17.15 3.33
C ARG A 56 -8.20 17.82 4.12
N GLY A 57 -7.55 18.84 3.56
CA GLY A 57 -6.40 19.50 4.17
C GLY A 57 -5.08 18.71 4.09
N VAL A 58 -5.05 17.64 3.28
CA VAL A 58 -3.85 16.82 3.09
C VAL A 58 -2.94 17.43 2.03
N ARG A 59 -1.66 17.56 2.34
CA ARG A 59 -0.62 18.08 1.46
C ARG A 59 -0.15 16.97 0.52
N ALA A 60 -0.68 16.98 -0.70
CA ALA A 60 -0.32 16.04 -1.76
C ALA A 60 0.36 16.75 -2.95
N TYR A 61 1.15 16.01 -3.71
CA TYR A 61 1.75 16.52 -4.95
C TYR A 61 1.91 15.42 -6.01
N ILE A 62 1.54 15.72 -7.25
CA ILE A 62 1.66 14.78 -8.37
C ILE A 62 3.05 14.80 -9.00
N LEU A 63 3.67 13.62 -9.07
CA LEU A 63 4.83 13.31 -9.87
C LEU A 63 4.37 12.51 -11.10
N ASP A 64 4.14 13.20 -12.22
CA ASP A 64 3.72 12.57 -13.48
C ASP A 64 4.91 12.37 -14.43
N GLY A 65 4.90 11.26 -15.17
CA GLY A 65 5.99 10.89 -16.08
C GLY A 65 6.24 11.88 -17.20
N ASP A 66 5.21 12.54 -17.71
CA ASP A 66 5.38 13.55 -18.75
C ASP A 66 5.97 14.83 -18.14
N ASN A 67 5.44 15.28 -17.00
CA ASN A 67 5.91 16.49 -16.31
C ASN A 67 7.39 16.40 -15.92
N ILE A 68 7.80 15.27 -15.34
CA ILE A 68 9.19 15.09 -14.90
C ILE A 68 10.16 15.01 -16.11
N ARG A 69 9.70 14.49 -17.25
CA ARG A 69 10.50 14.44 -18.49
C ARG A 69 10.70 15.82 -19.14
N HIS A 70 9.97 16.85 -18.75
CA HIS A 70 10.28 18.23 -19.14
C HIS A 70 11.41 18.86 -18.30
N GLY A 71 11.69 18.31 -17.11
CA GLY A 71 12.65 18.86 -16.15
C GLY A 71 13.74 17.88 -15.75
N LEU A 72 13.58 17.26 -14.58
CA LEU A 72 14.58 16.39 -13.93
C LEU A 72 15.05 15.24 -14.84
N ASN A 73 14.15 14.65 -15.63
CA ASN A 73 14.43 13.49 -16.47
C ASN A 73 14.47 13.82 -17.97
N LYS A 74 14.65 15.09 -18.35
CA LYS A 74 14.71 15.52 -19.76
C LYS A 74 15.86 14.89 -20.56
N ASN A 75 16.87 14.35 -19.87
CA ASN A 75 18.03 13.71 -20.47
C ASN A 75 17.86 12.20 -20.69
N LEU A 76 16.68 11.63 -20.39
CA LEU A 76 16.39 10.20 -20.50
C LEU A 76 15.38 9.95 -21.63
N GLY A 77 15.70 9.00 -22.51
CA GLY A 77 14.81 8.50 -23.54
C GLY A 77 13.84 7.42 -23.01
N PHE A 78 13.52 6.48 -23.89
CA PHE A 78 12.56 5.40 -23.62
C PHE A 78 13.15 4.00 -23.76
N SER A 79 14.48 3.86 -23.84
CA SER A 79 15.16 2.56 -23.79
C SER A 79 14.93 1.88 -22.44
N PRO A 80 15.11 0.55 -22.31
CA PRO A 80 14.99 -0.15 -21.04
C PRO A 80 15.87 0.45 -19.92
N THR A 81 17.12 0.80 -20.24
CA THR A 81 18.05 1.43 -19.27
C THR A 81 17.58 2.81 -18.83
N ASP A 82 17.06 3.61 -19.75
CA ASP A 82 16.55 4.96 -19.44
C ASP A 82 15.25 4.88 -18.63
N ARG A 83 14.42 3.85 -18.84
CA ARG A 83 13.23 3.57 -18.03
C ARG A 83 13.63 3.23 -16.60
N THR A 84 14.60 2.35 -16.41
CA THR A 84 15.09 1.99 -15.07
C THR A 84 15.66 3.20 -14.35
N GLU A 85 16.51 4.00 -14.99
CA GLU A 85 17.03 5.23 -14.37
C GLU A 85 15.94 6.27 -14.11
N ASN A 86 14.95 6.38 -15.00
CA ASN A 86 13.79 7.26 -14.79
C ASN A 86 13.03 6.85 -13.53
N ILE A 87 12.68 5.56 -13.38
CA ILE A 87 11.98 5.07 -12.19
C ILE A 87 12.84 5.22 -10.93
N ARG A 88 14.14 4.94 -10.99
CA ARG A 88 15.06 5.12 -9.86
C ARG A 88 15.07 6.58 -9.36
N ARG A 89 15.21 7.56 -10.27
CA ARG A 89 15.20 8.99 -9.90
C ARG A 89 13.88 9.42 -9.27
N ILE A 90 12.77 8.95 -9.84
CA ILE A 90 11.44 9.24 -9.30
C ILE A 90 11.24 8.63 -7.93
N GLY A 91 11.72 7.40 -7.70
CA GLY A 91 11.66 6.77 -6.38
C GLY A 91 12.38 7.59 -5.31
N GLU A 92 13.57 8.11 -5.62
CA GLU A 92 14.30 8.99 -4.70
C GLU A 92 13.57 10.32 -4.46
N VAL A 93 12.98 10.92 -5.51
CA VAL A 93 12.19 12.15 -5.35
C VAL A 93 10.94 11.90 -4.51
N ALA A 94 10.19 10.82 -4.79
CA ALA A 94 9.01 10.44 -4.03
C ALA A 94 9.36 10.22 -2.54
N LYS A 95 10.49 9.57 -2.27
CA LYS A 95 11.02 9.42 -0.91
C LYS A 95 11.27 10.77 -0.23
N LEU A 96 11.83 11.76 -0.93
CA LEU A 96 12.04 13.11 -0.37
C LEU A 96 10.71 13.81 -0.03
N PHE A 97 9.67 13.64 -0.85
CA PHE A 97 8.32 14.15 -0.54
C PHE A 97 7.72 13.46 0.69
N THR A 98 7.83 12.14 0.76
CA THR A 98 7.37 11.34 1.91
C THR A 98 8.11 11.73 3.19
N ASP A 99 9.44 11.87 3.16
CA ASP A 99 10.25 12.35 4.29
C ASP A 99 9.90 13.80 4.70
N GLY A 100 9.48 14.61 3.72
CA GLY A 100 8.91 15.95 3.93
C GLY A 100 7.53 15.96 4.58
N GLY A 101 6.93 14.80 4.87
CA GLY A 101 5.59 14.65 5.43
C GLY A 101 4.45 14.82 4.40
N MET A 102 4.76 14.83 3.11
CA MET A 102 3.77 15.00 2.04
C MET A 102 3.32 13.65 1.45
N VAL A 103 2.13 13.63 0.85
CA VAL A 103 1.64 12.51 0.04
C VAL A 103 2.11 12.68 -1.41
N ALA A 104 3.11 11.91 -1.82
CA ALA A 104 3.57 11.88 -3.20
C ALA A 104 2.67 10.98 -4.05
N LEU A 105 2.02 11.54 -5.07
CA LEU A 105 1.17 10.80 -6.00
C LEU A 105 1.94 10.57 -7.30
N THR A 106 2.39 9.35 -7.56
CA THR A 106 3.16 9.07 -8.78
C THR A 106 2.28 8.42 -9.84
N ALA A 107 2.39 8.87 -11.10
CA ALA A 107 1.60 8.37 -12.22
C ALA A 107 2.51 7.89 -13.37
N PHE A 108 3.23 6.78 -13.16
CA PHE A 108 4.19 6.24 -14.13
C PHE A 108 3.74 4.89 -14.66
N ILE A 109 4.06 4.58 -15.93
CA ILE A 109 3.86 3.22 -16.44
C ILE A 109 4.62 2.21 -15.57
N SER A 110 5.88 2.53 -15.21
CA SER A 110 6.74 1.72 -14.34
C SER A 110 6.68 0.21 -14.66
N PRO A 111 7.01 -0.20 -15.91
CA PRO A 111 6.60 -1.50 -16.44
C PRO A 111 7.31 -2.71 -15.82
N TYR A 112 8.50 -2.53 -15.24
CA TYR A 112 9.29 -3.62 -14.69
C TYR A 112 9.08 -3.75 -13.19
N ARG A 113 8.74 -4.96 -12.70
CA ARG A 113 8.54 -5.21 -11.27
C ARG A 113 9.79 -4.90 -10.46
N ALA A 114 10.95 -5.34 -10.94
CA ALA A 114 12.22 -5.14 -10.26
C ALA A 114 12.55 -3.66 -10.00
N ASP A 115 12.05 -2.74 -10.84
CA ASP A 115 12.24 -1.30 -10.62
C ASP A 115 11.29 -0.77 -9.55
N ARG A 116 10.03 -1.23 -9.54
CA ARG A 116 9.05 -0.87 -8.50
C ARG A 116 9.44 -1.43 -7.14
N ASP A 117 9.91 -2.67 -7.09
CA ASP A 117 10.44 -3.31 -5.88
C ASP A 117 11.64 -2.57 -5.32
N GLN A 118 12.51 -2.02 -6.19
CA GLN A 118 13.61 -1.17 -5.75
C GLN A 118 13.12 0.12 -5.11
N VAL A 119 12.10 0.78 -5.68
CA VAL A 119 11.52 1.99 -5.08
C VAL A 119 10.86 1.67 -3.74
N ARG A 120 10.09 0.59 -3.66
CA ARG A 120 9.48 0.10 -2.41
C ARG A 120 10.54 -0.07 -1.32
N ALA A 121 11.68 -0.68 -1.64
CA ALA A 121 12.78 -0.89 -0.71
C ALA A 121 13.51 0.41 -0.26
N LEU A 122 13.28 1.55 -0.90
CA LEU A 122 13.86 2.84 -0.48
C LEU A 122 13.10 3.49 0.68
N MET A 123 11.84 3.09 0.89
CA MET A 123 10.91 3.73 1.81
C MET A 123 10.79 2.95 3.12
N GLN A 124 10.30 3.61 4.18
CA GLN A 124 9.92 2.86 5.37
C GLN A 124 8.70 2.00 5.03
N PRO A 125 8.51 0.90 5.74
CA PRO A 125 7.34 0.09 5.48
C PRO A 125 6.04 0.88 5.73
N GLY A 126 4.99 0.57 4.98
CA GLY A 126 3.73 1.32 4.99
C GLY A 126 3.76 2.69 4.30
N ASP A 127 4.94 3.23 3.97
CA ASP A 127 5.04 4.50 3.24
C ASP A 127 4.84 4.33 1.73
N PHE A 128 5.05 3.14 1.18
CA PHE A 128 4.92 2.87 -0.25
C PHE A 128 3.65 2.07 -0.52
N ILE A 129 2.69 2.71 -1.18
CA ILE A 129 1.38 2.13 -1.52
C ILE A 129 1.34 1.93 -3.02
N GLU A 130 1.58 0.70 -3.49
CA GLU A 130 1.50 0.35 -4.90
C GLU A 130 0.06 0.14 -5.33
N VAL A 131 -0.40 0.98 -6.24
CA VAL A 131 -1.75 0.95 -6.79
C VAL A 131 -1.66 0.46 -8.24
N PHE A 132 -2.08 -0.78 -8.47
CA PHE A 132 -2.19 -1.34 -9.81
C PHE A 132 -3.45 -0.82 -10.50
N VAL A 133 -3.27 0.07 -11.47
CA VAL A 133 -4.34 0.54 -12.35
C VAL A 133 -4.48 -0.45 -13.50
N ASP A 134 -5.24 -1.50 -13.21
CA ASP A 134 -5.53 -2.61 -14.09
C ASP A 134 -6.55 -2.19 -15.16
N CYS A 135 -6.16 -2.31 -16.41
CA CYS A 135 -6.97 -1.97 -17.57
C CYS A 135 -6.50 -2.87 -18.72
N PRO A 136 -7.40 -3.63 -19.37
CA PRO A 136 -7.05 -4.41 -20.54
C PRO A 136 -6.38 -3.53 -21.61
N VAL A 137 -5.40 -4.09 -22.32
CA VAL A 137 -4.66 -3.35 -23.36
C VAL A 137 -5.60 -2.91 -24.47
N GLU A 138 -6.60 -3.71 -24.81
CA GLU A 138 -7.63 -3.43 -25.80
C GLU A 138 -8.43 -2.19 -25.41
N THR A 139 -8.83 -2.08 -24.14
CA THR A 139 -9.52 -0.89 -23.62
C THR A 139 -8.62 0.34 -23.65
N CYS A 140 -7.34 0.18 -23.32
CA CYS A 140 -6.36 1.25 -23.41
C CYS A 140 -6.14 1.74 -24.86
N GLU A 141 -6.10 0.79 -25.81
CA GLU A 141 -5.99 1.03 -27.26
C GLU A 141 -7.23 1.73 -27.83
N VAL A 142 -8.43 1.38 -27.35
CA VAL A 142 -9.65 2.08 -27.74
C VAL A 142 -9.63 3.54 -27.24
N ARG A 143 -9.14 3.76 -26.02
CA ARG A 143 -9.06 5.11 -25.43
C ARG A 143 -8.05 5.99 -26.18
N ASP A 144 -6.87 5.45 -26.49
CA ASP A 144 -5.72 6.08 -27.16
C ASP A 144 -5.66 7.62 -27.08
N VAL A 145 -5.77 8.15 -25.87
CA VAL A 145 -6.00 9.59 -25.60
C VAL A 145 -4.93 10.48 -26.24
N LYS A 146 -3.71 9.93 -26.38
CA LYS A 146 -2.53 10.62 -26.91
C LYS A 146 -2.15 10.18 -28.33
N GLY A 147 -2.91 9.28 -28.95
CA GLY A 147 -2.59 8.73 -30.28
C GLY A 147 -1.34 7.84 -30.29
N LEU A 148 -0.89 7.36 -29.14
CA LEU A 148 0.37 6.63 -28.98
C LEU A 148 0.24 5.17 -29.39
N TYR A 149 -0.91 4.53 -29.14
CA TYR A 149 -1.14 3.15 -29.54
C TYR A 149 -1.19 3.02 -31.06
N LYS A 150 -1.89 3.95 -31.75
CA LYS A 150 -1.89 3.99 -33.22
C LYS A 150 -0.48 4.10 -33.81
N LYS A 151 0.34 5.02 -33.27
CA LYS A 151 1.73 5.20 -33.71
C LYS A 151 2.61 3.98 -33.40
N ALA A 152 2.42 3.34 -32.24
CA ALA A 152 3.12 2.12 -31.88
C ALA A 152 2.77 0.96 -32.82
N ARG A 153 1.49 0.76 -33.15
CA ARG A 153 1.01 -0.26 -34.10
C ARG A 153 1.50 0.00 -35.53
N ALA A 154 1.67 1.27 -35.91
CA ALA A 154 2.28 1.67 -37.19
C ALA A 154 3.82 1.52 -37.22
N GLY A 155 4.46 1.16 -36.08
CA GLY A 155 5.91 1.01 -35.98
C GLY A 155 6.67 2.33 -35.82
N GLU A 156 5.98 3.46 -35.65
CA GLU A 156 6.60 4.78 -35.48
C GLU A 156 7.19 4.98 -34.09
N ILE A 157 6.67 4.27 -33.08
CA ILE A 157 7.16 4.28 -31.70
C ILE A 157 7.70 2.89 -31.35
N PRO A 158 9.03 2.70 -31.34
CA PRO A 158 9.62 1.43 -30.93
C PRO A 158 9.45 1.18 -29.43
N GLU A 159 9.50 -0.09 -29.02
CA GLU A 159 9.49 -0.53 -27.62
C GLU A 159 8.31 -0.01 -26.79
N PHE A 160 7.13 0.17 -27.39
CA PHE A 160 5.96 0.69 -26.68
C PHE A 160 5.37 -0.35 -25.72
N THR A 161 5.27 0.01 -24.44
CA THR A 161 4.77 -0.88 -23.38
C THR A 161 3.34 -1.38 -23.68
N GLY A 162 3.14 -2.70 -23.65
CA GLY A 162 1.87 -3.35 -23.94
C GLY A 162 1.66 -3.68 -25.42
N VAL A 163 2.52 -3.20 -26.32
CA VAL A 163 2.47 -3.51 -27.77
C VAL A 163 3.75 -4.22 -28.22
N SER A 164 4.90 -3.56 -28.09
CA SER A 164 6.21 -4.07 -28.53
C SER A 164 7.25 -4.15 -27.40
N ALA A 165 6.88 -3.78 -26.17
CA ALA A 165 7.65 -4.00 -24.95
C ALA A 165 6.75 -4.54 -23.82
N PRO A 166 7.30 -5.32 -22.87
CA PRO A 166 6.50 -5.95 -21.82
C PRO A 166 6.01 -4.94 -20.78
N TYR A 167 4.89 -5.29 -20.15
CA TYR A 167 4.44 -4.76 -18.87
C TYR A 167 4.36 -5.94 -17.90
N GLU A 168 4.95 -5.80 -16.73
CA GLU A 168 4.93 -6.81 -15.67
C GLU A 168 3.98 -6.35 -14.57
N PRO A 169 2.73 -6.86 -14.52
CA PRO A 169 1.79 -6.52 -13.46
C PRO A 169 2.39 -6.83 -12.07
N PRO A 170 2.10 -6.02 -11.05
CA PRO A 170 2.54 -6.33 -9.68
C PRO A 170 1.87 -7.61 -9.20
N LEU A 171 2.61 -8.41 -8.44
CA LEU A 171 2.09 -9.66 -7.87
C LEU A 171 1.32 -9.44 -6.56
N GLN A 172 1.75 -8.46 -5.78
CA GLN A 172 1.20 -8.14 -4.46
C GLN A 172 1.12 -6.61 -4.30
N PRO A 173 0.34 -5.91 -5.15
CA PRO A 173 0.09 -4.49 -4.91
C PRO A 173 -0.79 -4.31 -3.66
N GLU A 174 -0.65 -3.18 -2.96
CA GLU A 174 -1.56 -2.82 -1.86
C GLU A 174 -3.00 -2.64 -2.38
N LEU A 175 -3.17 -2.15 -3.60
CA LEU A 175 -4.49 -1.90 -4.20
C LEU A 175 -4.53 -2.26 -5.68
N VAL A 176 -5.66 -2.83 -6.13
CA VAL A 176 -5.97 -3.03 -7.54
C VAL A 176 -7.21 -2.21 -7.91
N ILE A 177 -7.06 -1.34 -8.90
CA ILE A 177 -8.11 -0.47 -9.44
C ILE A 177 -8.42 -0.94 -10.85
N ARG A 178 -9.59 -1.56 -11.04
CA ARG A 178 -10.03 -2.08 -12.35
C ARG A 178 -10.70 -1.00 -13.17
N THR A 179 -9.89 -0.22 -13.86
CA THR A 179 -10.38 0.83 -14.74
C THR A 179 -10.98 0.25 -16.01
N GLY A 180 -12.10 0.81 -16.48
CA GLY A 180 -12.92 0.21 -17.54
C GLY A 180 -14.28 -0.23 -17.01
N ASP A 181 -14.32 -0.74 -15.78
CA ASP A 181 -15.53 -1.21 -15.11
C ASP A 181 -16.01 -0.28 -14.00
N GLN A 182 -15.21 0.72 -13.62
CA GLN A 182 -15.55 1.69 -12.58
C GLN A 182 -15.20 3.13 -12.95
N SER A 183 -15.89 4.08 -12.31
CA SER A 183 -15.67 5.52 -12.52
C SER A 183 -14.40 6.02 -11.83
N VAL A 184 -13.99 7.24 -12.16
CA VAL A 184 -12.84 7.90 -11.50
C VAL A 184 -13.15 8.15 -10.03
N GLU A 185 -14.36 8.60 -9.71
CA GLU A 185 -14.82 8.85 -8.35
C GLU A 185 -14.80 7.58 -7.51
N ALA A 186 -15.30 6.47 -8.06
CA ALA A 186 -15.24 5.17 -7.39
C ALA A 186 -13.79 4.72 -7.15
N SER A 187 -12.91 4.93 -8.13
CA SER A 187 -11.47 4.61 -7.99
C SER A 187 -10.80 5.44 -6.89
N VAL A 188 -11.08 6.74 -6.81
CA VAL A 188 -10.56 7.62 -5.76
C VAL A 188 -11.11 7.21 -4.39
N ALA A 189 -12.40 6.92 -4.29
CA ALA A 189 -13.02 6.46 -3.04
C ALA A 189 -12.44 5.12 -2.54
N GLN A 190 -12.08 4.23 -3.47
CA GLN A 190 -11.39 2.98 -3.16
C GLN A 190 -9.96 3.24 -2.63
N ILE A 191 -9.19 4.12 -3.27
CA ILE A 191 -7.84 4.49 -2.81
C ILE A 191 -7.87 5.14 -1.42
N LEU A 192 -8.88 5.96 -1.14
CA LEU A 192 -9.06 6.60 0.17
C LEU A 192 -9.60 5.66 1.25
N GLY A 193 -9.83 4.38 0.94
CA GLY A 193 -10.33 3.39 1.90
C GLY A 193 -11.78 3.57 2.32
N ALA A 194 -12.51 4.58 1.82
CA ALA A 194 -13.88 4.87 2.23
C ALA A 194 -14.85 3.72 1.88
N ALA A 195 -14.67 3.12 0.70
CA ALA A 195 -15.45 1.95 0.29
C ALA A 195 -15.14 0.72 1.17
N GLN A 196 -13.87 0.56 1.56
CA GLN A 196 -13.43 -0.55 2.41
C GLN A 196 -13.95 -0.39 3.84
N LYS A 197 -13.87 0.82 4.40
CA LYS A 197 -14.46 1.15 5.69
C LYS A 197 -15.97 0.91 5.67
N ALA A 198 -16.69 1.40 4.67
CA ALA A 198 -18.13 1.19 4.55
C ALA A 198 -18.50 -0.30 4.41
N TRP A 199 -17.71 -1.08 3.67
CA TRP A 199 -17.89 -2.53 3.58
C TRP A 199 -17.70 -3.21 4.95
N LEU A 200 -16.64 -2.86 5.68
CA LEU A 200 -16.37 -3.40 7.01
C LEU A 200 -17.48 -3.04 7.99
N GLU A 201 -17.85 -1.76 8.06
CA GLU A 201 -18.93 -1.24 8.90
C GLU A 201 -20.26 -1.94 8.60
N SER A 202 -20.62 -2.07 7.31
CA SER A 202 -21.82 -2.76 6.87
C SER A 202 -21.80 -4.26 7.20
N GLY A 203 -20.66 -4.92 7.00
CA GLY A 203 -20.46 -6.33 7.34
C GLY A 203 -20.60 -6.58 8.84
N LEU A 204 -20.02 -5.71 9.67
CA LEU A 204 -20.12 -5.80 11.13
C LEU A 204 -21.57 -5.60 11.62
N MET A 205 -22.30 -4.64 11.04
CA MET A 205 -23.70 -4.35 11.37
C MET A 205 -24.64 -5.49 10.96
N ASN A 206 -24.47 -6.04 9.75
CA ASN A 206 -25.42 -6.99 9.16
C ASN A 206 -25.07 -8.45 9.45
N SER A 207 -23.87 -8.76 9.94
CA SER A 207 -23.46 -10.13 10.23
C SER A 207 -24.26 -10.71 11.42
N THR A 208 -24.84 -11.89 11.19
CA THR A 208 -25.55 -12.72 12.17
C THR A 208 -24.62 -13.66 12.94
N ALA A 209 -23.32 -13.65 12.66
CA ALA A 209 -22.35 -14.51 13.31
C ALA A 209 -22.26 -14.21 14.80
N THR A 210 -22.10 -15.27 15.61
CA THR A 210 -21.95 -15.15 17.06
C THR A 210 -20.66 -14.43 17.45
N PHE A 211 -19.58 -14.64 16.70
CA PHE A 211 -18.31 -13.93 16.81
C PHE A 211 -17.89 -13.38 15.45
N LYS A 212 -17.37 -12.15 15.44
CA LYS A 212 -16.88 -11.45 14.24
C LYS A 212 -15.41 -11.16 14.44
N PHE A 213 -14.55 -11.66 13.57
CA PHE A 213 -13.11 -11.44 13.70
C PHE A 213 -12.65 -10.43 12.67
N ILE A 214 -12.08 -9.32 13.13
CA ILE A 214 -11.40 -8.34 12.27
C ILE A 214 -9.92 -8.68 12.33
N MET A 215 -9.33 -9.05 11.20
CA MET A 215 -8.00 -9.62 11.11
C MET A 215 -7.09 -8.69 10.32
N ASN A 216 -5.88 -8.48 10.82
CA ASN A 216 -4.82 -7.77 10.11
C ASN A 216 -3.64 -8.72 9.82
N GLY A 217 -3.23 -8.77 8.55
CA GLY A 217 -2.18 -9.64 8.02
C GLY A 217 -0.77 -9.25 8.46
N PRO A 218 -0.36 -7.97 8.34
CA PRO A 218 0.89 -7.47 8.90
C PRO A 218 0.93 -7.61 10.44
N PRO A 219 2.02 -8.14 11.02
CA PRO A 219 2.09 -8.25 12.46
C PRO A 219 2.17 -6.86 13.13
N ILE A 220 1.66 -6.69 14.36
CA ILE A 220 1.90 -5.65 15.37
C ILE A 220 3.14 -6.02 16.23
N THR A 221 4.15 -5.15 16.37
CA THR A 221 5.36 -5.36 17.18
C THR A 221 5.85 -4.03 17.66
N GLN A 222 6.26 -4.02 18.92
CA GLN A 222 7.11 -2.99 19.51
C GLN A 222 8.56 -3.48 19.60
N LEU A 223 9.20 -3.76 18.46
CA LEU A 223 10.64 -4.08 18.44
C LEU A 223 11.44 -2.86 17.97
N ILE A 224 12.41 -2.43 18.78
CA ILE A 224 13.28 -1.26 18.53
C ILE A 224 14.10 -1.39 17.22
N PHE A 225 14.22 -2.60 16.65
CA PHE A 225 15.20 -2.93 15.62
C PHE A 225 14.63 -3.52 14.31
N VAL A 226 13.31 -3.68 14.18
CA VAL A 226 12.67 -4.25 12.99
C VAL A 226 11.82 -3.15 12.32
N PRO A 227 11.84 -3.01 10.99
CA PRO A 227 11.20 -1.87 10.34
C PRO A 227 9.67 -1.91 10.56
N TYR A 228 9.13 -0.76 10.97
CA TYR A 228 7.73 -0.53 11.37
C TYR A 228 6.79 -0.65 10.15
N ASP A 229 6.31 -1.86 9.80
CA ASP A 229 5.18 -2.04 8.87
C ASP A 229 3.93 -2.55 9.56
N ARG A 230 3.28 -1.70 10.36
CA ARG A 230 2.24 -2.17 11.27
C ARG A 230 1.11 -1.17 11.32
N TRP A 231 -0.12 -1.67 11.38
CA TRP A 231 -1.37 -0.92 11.56
C TRP A 231 -1.35 0.10 12.72
N GLU A 232 -0.40 -0.02 13.65
CA GLU A 232 -0.04 1.06 14.61
C GLU A 232 0.29 2.40 13.93
N ALA A 233 0.63 2.39 12.65
CA ALA A 233 0.94 3.55 11.82
C ALA A 233 -0.31 4.25 11.23
N TRP A 234 -1.50 3.66 11.44
CA TRP A 234 -2.84 4.18 11.08
C TRP A 234 -3.76 4.30 12.33
N PRO A 235 -3.33 5.03 13.39
CA PRO A 235 -4.06 5.07 14.65
C PRO A 235 -5.43 5.76 14.53
N ALA A 236 -5.58 6.68 13.57
CA ALA A 236 -6.83 7.38 13.34
C ALA A 236 -7.91 6.44 12.78
N GLU A 237 -7.61 5.72 11.70
CA GLU A 237 -8.51 4.76 11.06
C GLU A 237 -8.88 3.60 11.99
N ARG A 238 -7.91 3.13 12.79
CA ARG A 238 -8.15 2.15 13.84
C ARG A 238 -9.14 2.68 14.89
N THR A 239 -8.92 3.90 15.38
CA THR A 239 -9.81 4.53 16.37
C THR A 239 -11.20 4.69 15.80
N GLU A 240 -11.34 5.11 14.53
CA GLU A 240 -12.64 5.23 13.87
C GLU A 240 -13.42 3.91 13.82
N ILE A 241 -12.76 2.77 13.55
CA ILE A 241 -13.42 1.46 13.55
C ILE A 241 -13.78 1.01 14.98
N LEU A 242 -12.90 1.25 15.97
CA LEU A 242 -13.19 0.94 17.38
C LEU A 242 -14.34 1.79 17.94
N ASP A 243 -14.37 3.07 17.59
CA ASP A 243 -15.47 3.99 17.86
C ASP A 243 -16.75 3.51 17.19
N PHE A 244 -16.70 3.09 15.92
CA PHE A 244 -17.85 2.55 15.21
C PHE A 244 -18.44 1.32 15.92
N ILE A 245 -17.60 0.35 16.31
CA ILE A 245 -18.01 -0.85 17.05
C ILE A 245 -18.67 -0.46 18.39
N THR A 246 -18.03 0.45 19.12
CA THR A 246 -18.51 0.92 20.44
C THR A 246 -19.83 1.67 20.32
N ASN A 247 -19.92 2.65 19.42
CA ASN A 247 -21.08 3.52 19.22
C ASN A 247 -22.30 2.74 18.73
N ASN A 248 -22.10 1.69 17.92
CA ASN A 248 -23.17 0.81 17.47
C ASN A 248 -23.46 -0.37 18.43
N SER A 249 -22.79 -0.41 19.60
CA SER A 249 -22.97 -1.47 20.60
C SER A 249 -22.80 -2.88 20.03
N LEU A 250 -21.90 -3.04 19.06
CA LEU A 250 -21.67 -4.32 18.41
C LEU A 250 -20.98 -5.29 19.38
N LYS A 251 -21.58 -6.46 19.54
CA LYS A 251 -21.10 -7.49 20.48
C LYS A 251 -20.23 -8.52 19.77
N ASN A 252 -19.33 -9.13 20.54
CA ASN A 252 -18.50 -10.27 20.13
C ASN A 252 -17.66 -9.98 18.88
N VAL A 253 -17.25 -8.72 18.70
CA VAL A 253 -16.24 -8.35 17.72
C VAL A 253 -14.88 -8.56 18.38
N VAL A 254 -14.06 -9.40 17.78
CA VAL A 254 -12.72 -9.73 18.24
C VAL A 254 -11.74 -9.19 17.20
N TRP A 255 -10.83 -8.34 17.64
CA TRP A 255 -9.75 -7.90 16.77
C TRP A 255 -8.60 -8.89 16.89
N LEU A 256 -8.21 -9.53 15.79
CA LEU A 256 -7.03 -10.39 15.70
C LEU A 256 -5.93 -9.63 14.98
N SER A 257 -4.85 -9.35 15.71
CA SER A 257 -3.63 -8.90 15.08
C SER A 257 -2.53 -9.93 15.27
N THR A 258 -1.64 -10.04 14.29
CA THR A 258 -0.50 -10.94 14.35
C THR A 258 0.65 -10.27 15.11
N ASP A 259 1.50 -10.97 15.86
CA ASP A 259 2.67 -10.39 16.54
C ASP A 259 3.83 -11.39 16.50
N LEU A 260 5.03 -10.88 16.24
CA LEU A 260 6.26 -11.67 16.28
C LEU A 260 6.65 -12.03 17.74
N HIS A 261 6.22 -11.27 18.74
CA HIS A 261 6.39 -11.64 20.15
C HIS A 261 5.55 -12.86 20.52
N GLY A 262 4.37 -13.02 19.92
CA GLY A 262 3.52 -14.19 20.14
C GLY A 262 4.17 -15.51 19.70
N ILE A 263 5.21 -15.44 18.86
CA ILE A 263 6.03 -16.59 18.43
C ILE A 263 7.11 -16.93 19.47
N VAL A 264 7.59 -15.96 20.26
CA VAL A 264 8.77 -16.13 21.14
C VAL A 264 8.41 -16.11 22.64
N ILE A 265 7.32 -15.44 23.06
CA ILE A 265 7.05 -15.18 24.48
C ILE A 265 5.54 -15.24 24.81
N SER A 266 5.03 -16.45 25.03
CA SER A 266 3.81 -16.76 25.82
C SER A 266 2.42 -16.48 25.21
N PRO A 267 1.38 -17.22 25.68
CA PRO A 267 0.08 -17.32 25.03
C PRO A 267 -0.82 -16.15 25.41
N GLN A 268 -1.49 -15.57 24.42
CA GLN A 268 -2.62 -14.64 24.56
C GLN A 268 -2.35 -13.40 25.43
N ARG A 269 -1.83 -12.34 24.80
CA ARG A 269 -2.05 -10.98 25.31
C ARG A 269 -3.46 -10.55 24.93
N LEU A 270 -4.39 -10.69 25.88
CA LEU A 270 -5.54 -9.81 25.95
C LEU A 270 -5.03 -8.47 26.48
N ASP A 271 -5.32 -7.41 25.75
CA ASP A 271 -5.06 -6.01 26.10
C ASP A 271 -3.75 -5.41 25.58
N THR A 272 -3.85 -4.71 24.45
CA THR A 272 -3.03 -3.52 24.19
C THR A 272 -3.91 -2.36 23.70
N ALA A 273 -4.97 -2.08 24.45
CA ALA A 273 -5.57 -0.76 24.46
C ALA A 273 -4.81 0.08 25.50
N THR A 274 -3.60 0.56 25.19
CA THR A 274 -2.94 1.56 26.04
C THR A 274 -3.76 2.86 25.95
N ASN A 275 -4.79 2.96 26.80
CA ASN A 275 -5.80 4.03 26.97
C ASN A 275 -7.14 3.92 26.21
N SER A 276 -7.67 2.75 25.84
CA SER A 276 -8.97 2.72 25.13
C SER A 276 -10.19 2.63 26.05
N THR A 277 -11.15 3.53 25.85
CA THR A 277 -12.50 3.54 26.43
C THR A 277 -13.45 2.53 25.75
N HIS A 278 -12.92 1.64 24.89
CA HIS A 278 -13.69 0.75 24.04
C HIS A 278 -13.85 -0.64 24.67
N ASN A 279 -15.06 -1.21 24.59
CA ASN A 279 -15.41 -2.54 25.14
C ASN A 279 -15.08 -3.72 24.19
N THR A 280 -14.26 -3.50 23.16
CA THR A 280 -13.93 -4.51 22.14
C THR A 280 -12.67 -5.28 22.55
N PRO A 281 -12.75 -6.60 22.80
CA PRO A 281 -11.57 -7.39 23.13
C PRO A 281 -10.62 -7.48 21.91
N GLU A 282 -9.41 -6.96 22.08
CA GLU A 282 -8.30 -7.19 21.16
C GLU A 282 -7.51 -8.41 21.63
N VAL A 283 -7.34 -9.36 20.72
CA VAL A 283 -6.53 -10.55 20.93
C VAL A 283 -5.35 -10.48 19.98
N VAL A 284 -4.17 -10.26 20.55
CA VAL A 284 -2.92 -10.32 19.79
C VAL A 284 -2.48 -11.79 19.74
N ALA A 285 -2.47 -12.36 18.54
CA ALA A 285 -2.07 -13.73 18.27
C ALA A 285 -0.68 -13.76 17.59
N GLY A 286 -0.01 -14.91 17.59
CA GLY A 286 1.17 -15.11 16.73
C GLY A 286 0.84 -14.94 15.24
N ALA A 287 1.84 -15.07 14.36
CA ALA A 287 1.63 -14.91 12.91
C ALA A 287 0.48 -15.78 12.36
N ILE A 288 -0.68 -15.16 12.12
CA ILE A 288 -1.80 -15.77 11.41
C ILE A 288 -1.48 -15.68 9.92
N GLY A 289 -1.05 -16.79 9.33
CA GLY A 289 -0.93 -16.93 7.88
C GLY A 289 0.42 -16.56 7.24
N MET A 290 1.53 -16.50 7.98
CA MET A 290 2.87 -16.34 7.38
C MET A 290 3.53 -17.69 7.04
N ASP A 291 3.68 -17.98 5.75
CA ASP A 291 4.81 -18.75 5.21
C ASP A 291 5.45 -17.85 4.12
N PRO A 292 6.62 -17.22 4.40
CA PRO A 292 7.90 -17.87 4.10
C PRO A 292 9.04 -17.59 5.09
N LEU A 293 8.78 -17.00 6.27
CA LEU A 293 9.85 -16.69 7.23
C LEU A 293 10.35 -17.94 8.00
N PHE A 294 9.58 -19.04 7.98
CA PHE A 294 9.80 -20.22 8.83
C PHE A 294 10.46 -21.41 8.10
N ARG A 295 10.59 -21.36 6.77
CA ARG A 295 11.23 -22.44 5.99
C ARG A 295 12.74 -22.54 6.19
N GLU A 296 13.36 -21.47 6.68
CA GLU A 296 14.81 -21.39 6.94
C GLU A 296 15.18 -21.57 8.42
N LEU A 297 14.20 -21.77 9.32
CA LEU A 297 14.50 -21.99 10.73
C LEU A 297 14.92 -23.45 10.99
N PRO A 298 15.92 -23.68 11.85
CA PRO A 298 16.35 -25.02 12.23
C PRO A 298 15.18 -25.86 12.77
N PRO A 299 15.13 -27.18 12.47
CA PRO A 299 14.05 -28.08 12.94
C PRO A 299 13.80 -28.05 14.46
N SER A 300 14.80 -27.68 15.24
CA SER A 300 14.71 -27.53 16.70
C SER A 300 13.82 -26.37 17.16
N ILE A 301 13.53 -25.40 16.31
CA ILE A 301 12.64 -24.25 16.62
C ILE A 301 11.19 -24.57 16.23
N LEU A 302 10.98 -25.34 15.17
CA LEU A 302 9.65 -25.75 14.69
C LEU A 302 8.90 -26.65 15.68
N SER A 303 9.62 -27.38 16.54
CA SER A 303 9.02 -28.27 17.55
C SER A 303 8.38 -27.54 18.75
N PHE A 304 8.55 -26.21 18.87
CA PHE A 304 8.03 -25.42 19.98
C PHE A 304 6.76 -24.63 19.65
N LEU A 305 6.25 -24.71 18.41
CA LEU A 305 5.08 -23.94 17.98
C LEU A 305 3.78 -24.74 18.22
N PRO A 306 2.77 -24.17 18.90
CA PRO A 306 1.48 -24.84 19.08
C PRO A 306 0.68 -24.86 17.76
N ILE A 307 0.15 -26.02 17.41
CA ILE A 307 -0.75 -26.23 16.25
C ILE A 307 -2.16 -25.79 16.66
N ILE A 308 -2.75 -24.83 15.95
CA ILE A 308 -4.16 -24.45 16.14
C ILE A 308 -5.06 -25.49 15.46
N PRO A 309 -6.09 -26.04 16.13
CA PRO A 309 -6.99 -27.01 15.51
C PRO A 309 -7.77 -26.38 14.36
N SER A 310 -7.88 -27.12 13.26
CA SER A 310 -8.71 -26.78 12.12
C SER A 310 -10.20 -26.86 12.50
N ALA A 311 -10.91 -25.75 12.28
CA ALA A 311 -12.37 -25.56 12.29
C ALA A 311 -13.04 -25.20 13.63
N LEU A 312 -13.49 -23.94 13.70
CA LEU A 312 -14.59 -23.49 14.57
C LEU A 312 -15.85 -23.33 13.70
N PRO A 313 -17.00 -23.97 14.01
CA PRO A 313 -18.07 -24.15 13.03
C PRO A 313 -18.95 -22.93 12.69
N GLN A 314 -18.73 -21.74 13.25
CA GLN A 314 -19.55 -20.53 12.97
C GLN A 314 -18.74 -19.24 13.13
N VAL A 315 -17.74 -19.04 12.27
CA VAL A 315 -16.88 -17.85 12.29
C VAL A 315 -17.10 -17.02 11.03
N SER A 316 -17.34 -15.72 11.18
CA SER A 316 -17.18 -14.76 10.09
C SER A 316 -15.85 -14.04 10.26
N GLU A 317 -15.02 -14.14 9.23
CA GLU A 317 -13.69 -13.55 9.14
C GLU A 317 -13.74 -12.33 8.22
N PHE A 318 -13.16 -11.22 8.70
CA PHE A 318 -12.97 -9.99 7.93
C PHE A 318 -11.48 -9.68 7.91
N ASP A 319 -10.81 -9.95 6.79
CA ASP A 319 -9.40 -9.58 6.58
C ASP A 319 -9.33 -8.16 6.00
N ILE A 320 -8.72 -7.23 6.72
CA ILE A 320 -8.62 -5.83 6.31
C ILE A 320 -7.44 -5.57 5.36
N ASP A 321 -6.55 -6.54 5.16
CA ASP A 321 -5.33 -6.40 4.33
C ASP A 321 -5.37 -7.24 3.05
N ARG A 322 -6.27 -8.22 2.93
CA ARG A 322 -6.43 -9.03 1.70
C ARG A 322 -7.67 -8.65 0.91
N PHE A 323 -7.48 -7.79 -0.09
CA PHE A 323 -8.18 -7.98 -1.36
C PHE A 323 -7.64 -9.26 -2.02
N ASN A 324 -8.20 -10.42 -1.66
CA ASN A 324 -8.30 -11.56 -2.56
C ASN A 324 -9.51 -12.40 -2.15
N VAL A 325 -10.51 -12.45 -3.03
CA VAL A 325 -11.57 -13.44 -2.99
C VAL A 325 -10.89 -14.81 -3.12
N VAL A 326 -11.00 -15.63 -2.09
CA VAL A 326 -10.87 -17.08 -2.22
C VAL A 326 -12.03 -17.70 -1.43
N THR A 327 -12.95 -18.31 -2.18
CA THR A 327 -14.06 -19.11 -1.67
C THR A 327 -13.59 -20.34 -0.91
#